data_AF-A0AAV9GSQ1-F1
#
_entry.id   AF-A0AAV9GSQ1-F1
#
_cell.length_a   1.000
_cell.length_b   1.000
_cell.length_c   1.000
_cell.angle_alpha   90.00
_cell.angle_beta   90.00
_cell.angle_gamma   90.00
#
_symmetry.space_group_name_H-M   'P 1'
#
loop_
_entity.id
_entity.type
_entity.pdbx_description
1 polymer ?
#
loop_
_entity_poly.entity_id
_entity_poly.type
_entity_poly.pdbx_seq_one_letter_code
_entity_poly.pdbx_strand_id
1 'polypeptide(L)'
;MRAIEETIAYPPPHFRLGNGFGRGPGLGVFPGYSMSNECCDSPAWDSWYHRLRFALFVIFLVYYVFGMPLVFWWTRRKGAAASNKILNRYVYLTAVGFTALYLLLATIAEGLSNCQKINPLRYVKIWVAANTFRYLANLLILYLIILPVSDRMMKHAAWNHHPLLGHWILLALVAIFALIFVVMWNYNLIHSITGEKITDTEFGAQATFVTLYLVAALYAAGHLVAARFRSLRNKAGQKGLLPWCPMLAVGLVGYAFRDFSVIFAFYVVRRGYTTTASTVFVVLGLVFQAVVFLSLPFLAAAPALEEEPAERLTKEQQEQK
;
A
#
# COMPACT_ATOMS: atom_id res chain seq x y z
N MET A 1 30.38 -18.57 22.29
CA MET A 1 29.87 -19.00 20.97
C MET A 1 29.33 -20.42 21.09
N ARG A 2 28.01 -20.58 21.28
CA ARG A 2 27.30 -21.84 21.06
C ARG A 2 25.97 -21.50 20.41
N ALA A 3 25.76 -22.10 19.25
CA ALA A 3 24.54 -22.02 18.46
C ALA A 3 23.39 -22.64 19.24
N ILE A 4 22.27 -21.91 19.29
CA ILE A 4 20.96 -22.46 19.63
C ILE A 4 20.19 -22.45 18.30
N GLU A 5 20.23 -23.57 17.59
CA GLU A 5 19.28 -23.89 16.52
C GLU A 5 17.96 -24.26 17.19
N GLU A 6 17.22 -23.26 17.66
CA GLU A 6 15.80 -23.44 17.95
C GLU A 6 15.04 -23.39 16.62
N THR A 7 14.66 -24.58 16.14
CA THR A 7 13.73 -24.71 15.03
C THR A 7 12.35 -24.31 15.57
N ILE A 8 11.95 -23.05 15.38
CA ILE A 8 10.66 -22.54 15.84
C ILE A 8 9.58 -23.04 14.89
N ALA A 9 8.89 -24.10 15.29
CA ALA A 9 7.60 -24.45 14.70
C ALA A 9 6.58 -23.38 15.10
N TYR A 10 6.28 -22.45 14.20
CA TYR A 10 5.13 -21.57 14.37
C TYR A 10 3.86 -22.42 14.32
N PRO A 11 2.99 -22.40 15.34
CA PRO A 11 1.63 -22.86 15.13
C PRO A 11 0.98 -21.88 14.13
N PRO A 12 0.40 -22.36 13.01
CA PRO A 12 -0.42 -21.52 12.17
C PRO A 12 -1.57 -20.93 13.01
N PRO A 13 -2.06 -19.72 12.70
CA PRO A 13 -3.15 -19.11 13.43
C PRO A 13 -4.38 -20.02 13.37
N HIS A 14 -4.71 -20.59 14.53
CA HIS A 14 -5.90 -21.37 14.89
C HIS A 14 -6.80 -21.85 13.73
N PHE A 15 -6.42 -22.95 13.09
CA PHE A 15 -7.40 -23.94 12.62
C PHE A 15 -7.76 -24.83 13.82
N ARG A 16 -8.85 -24.50 14.53
CA ARG A 16 -9.48 -25.48 15.43
C ARG A 16 -10.14 -26.54 14.54
N LEU A 17 -9.43 -27.63 14.28
CA LEU A 17 -10.10 -28.87 13.88
C LEU A 17 -10.93 -29.32 15.08
N GLY A 18 -12.24 -29.40 14.89
CA GLY A 18 -13.16 -29.88 15.91
C GLY A 18 -12.73 -31.25 16.42
N ASN A 19 -12.73 -31.40 17.73
CA ASN A 19 -12.54 -32.68 18.41
C ASN A 19 -13.67 -33.63 18.01
N GLY A 20 -13.34 -34.73 17.34
CA GLY A 20 -14.29 -35.78 16.96
C GLY A 20 -13.61 -37.09 16.56
N PHE A 21 -13.23 -37.87 17.57
CA PHE A 21 -13.13 -39.35 17.63
C PHE A 21 -12.38 -40.16 16.55
N GLY A 22 -11.42 -40.99 17.00
CA GLY A 22 -11.16 -42.31 16.41
C GLY A 22 -9.68 -42.71 16.24
N ARG A 23 -9.20 -43.62 17.10
CA ARG A 23 -7.88 -44.29 16.99
C ARG A 23 -7.86 -45.31 15.84
N GLY A 24 -6.74 -45.37 15.12
CA GLY A 24 -6.31 -46.55 14.34
C GLY A 24 -5.01 -46.28 13.56
N PRO A 25 -4.01 -47.18 13.59
CA PRO A 25 -2.83 -47.06 12.73
C PRO A 25 -3.11 -47.78 11.41
N GLY A 26 -3.18 -47.03 10.31
CA GLY A 26 -3.47 -47.59 8.99
C GLY A 26 -2.92 -46.70 7.88
N LEU A 27 -2.13 -47.32 7.00
CA LEU A 27 -1.53 -46.77 5.80
C LEU A 27 -2.55 -46.02 4.91
N GLY A 28 -2.13 -44.85 4.41
CA GLY A 28 -2.44 -44.34 3.08
C GLY A 28 -3.91 -44.30 2.63
N VAL A 29 -4.67 -43.31 3.11
CA VAL A 29 -5.78 -42.71 2.37
C VAL A 29 -5.81 -41.23 2.72
N PHE A 30 -5.53 -40.36 1.75
CA PHE A 30 -5.84 -38.93 1.89
C PHE A 30 -7.34 -38.83 2.16
N PRO A 31 -7.80 -38.30 3.32
CA PRO A 31 -9.23 -38.15 3.55
C PRO A 31 -9.77 -37.21 2.48
N GLY A 32 -10.67 -37.72 1.66
CA GLY A 32 -11.47 -36.92 0.76
C GLY A 32 -12.17 -35.85 1.60
N TYR A 33 -11.76 -34.59 1.41
CA TYR A 33 -12.50 -33.44 1.92
C TYR A 33 -13.89 -33.49 1.32
N SER A 34 -14.83 -34.08 2.05
CA SER A 34 -16.26 -33.85 1.86
C SER A 34 -16.47 -32.35 2.09
N MET A 35 -16.52 -31.57 1.00
CA MET A 35 -16.98 -30.20 1.03
C MET A 35 -18.48 -30.22 1.36
N SER A 36 -18.81 -30.23 2.65
CA SER A 36 -20.18 -29.97 3.10
C SER A 36 -20.59 -28.59 2.59
N ASN A 37 -21.83 -28.46 2.17
CA ASN A 37 -22.38 -27.27 1.48
C ASN A 37 -22.63 -26.10 2.46
N GLU A 38 -21.77 -25.93 3.46
CA GLU A 38 -21.99 -25.12 4.66
C GLU A 38 -22.04 -23.61 4.42
N CYS A 39 -21.73 -23.10 3.22
CA CYS A 39 -21.87 -21.65 2.98
C CYS A 39 -23.34 -21.16 2.91
N CYS A 40 -24.32 -22.06 2.86
CA CYS A 40 -25.75 -21.71 2.90
C CYS A 40 -26.38 -21.90 4.30
N ASP A 41 -25.84 -22.81 5.12
CA ASP A 41 -26.44 -23.20 6.40
C ASP A 41 -25.61 -22.75 7.62
N SER A 42 -24.32 -22.48 7.43
CA SER A 42 -23.47 -21.84 8.43
C SER A 42 -23.39 -20.35 8.10
N PRO A 43 -23.59 -19.45 9.08
CA PRO A 43 -23.34 -18.03 8.86
C PRO A 43 -21.84 -17.83 8.62
N ALA A 44 -21.43 -17.87 7.35
CA ALA A 44 -20.08 -17.57 6.84
C ALA A 44 -19.60 -16.14 7.20
N TRP A 45 -20.39 -15.41 7.98
CA TRP A 45 -20.22 -14.05 8.43
C TRP A 45 -20.38 -13.90 9.94
N ASP A 46 -20.38 -14.96 10.75
CA ASP A 46 -20.69 -14.82 12.18
C ASP A 46 -19.76 -13.88 12.96
N SER A 47 -18.52 -13.73 12.49
CA SER A 47 -17.62 -12.75 13.08
C SER A 47 -17.90 -11.34 12.53
N TRP A 48 -18.17 -10.40 13.45
CA TRP A 48 -18.28 -8.97 13.14
C TRP A 48 -17.03 -8.45 12.39
N TYR A 49 -15.88 -9.05 12.67
CA TYR A 49 -14.58 -8.75 12.05
C TYR A 49 -14.59 -8.97 10.53
N HIS A 50 -14.99 -10.16 10.07
CA HIS A 50 -15.01 -10.46 8.64
C HIS A 50 -16.04 -9.61 7.90
N ARG A 51 -17.22 -9.38 8.51
CA ARG A 51 -18.25 -8.48 7.93
C ARG A 51 -17.72 -7.07 7.70
N LEU A 52 -17.11 -6.47 8.72
CA LEU A 52 -16.60 -5.12 8.63
C LEU A 52 -15.45 -5.02 7.61
N ARG A 53 -14.51 -5.97 7.63
CA ARG A 53 -13.39 -6.00 6.68
C ARG A 53 -13.88 -6.12 5.23
N PHE A 54 -14.84 -7.00 4.97
CA PHE A 54 -15.45 -7.15 3.65
C PHE A 54 -16.17 -5.87 3.22
N ALA A 55 -17.00 -5.29 4.09
CA ALA A 55 -17.69 -4.04 3.81
C ALA A 55 -16.72 -2.91 3.46
N LEU A 56 -15.60 -2.80 4.20
CA LEU A 56 -14.56 -1.84 3.89
C LEU A 56 -13.93 -2.09 2.52
N PHE A 57 -13.56 -3.33 2.18
CA PHE A 57 -13.01 -3.61 0.85
C PHE A 57 -13.99 -3.24 -0.26
N VAL A 58 -15.29 -3.50 -0.10
CA VAL A 58 -16.32 -3.09 -1.05
C VAL A 58 -16.45 -1.57 -1.14
N ILE A 59 -16.51 -0.86 -0.01
CA ILE A 59 -16.60 0.61 0.02
C ILE A 59 -15.40 1.24 -0.69
N PHE A 60 -14.18 0.81 -0.35
CA PHE A 60 -12.98 1.32 -0.99
C PHE A 60 -12.89 0.91 -2.46
N LEU A 61 -13.36 -0.29 -2.84
CA LEU A 61 -13.44 -0.70 -4.24
C LEU A 61 -14.34 0.25 -5.04
N VAL A 62 -15.55 0.54 -4.54
CA VAL A 62 -16.47 1.51 -5.16
C VAL A 62 -15.81 2.88 -5.26
N TYR A 63 -15.13 3.32 -4.20
CA TYR A 63 -14.37 4.57 -4.21
C TYR A 63 -13.27 4.60 -5.30
N TYR A 64 -12.49 3.53 -5.46
CA TYR A 64 -11.43 3.49 -6.48
C TYR A 64 -11.96 3.31 -7.91
N VAL A 65 -13.06 2.60 -8.10
CA VAL A 65 -13.67 2.36 -9.43
C VAL A 65 -14.48 3.56 -9.91
N PHE A 66 -15.24 4.21 -9.02
CA PHE A 66 -16.15 5.30 -9.42
C PHE A 66 -15.70 6.66 -8.87
N GLY A 67 -15.29 6.72 -7.62
CA GLY A 67 -14.89 7.97 -6.96
C GLY A 67 -13.62 8.58 -7.56
N MET A 68 -12.56 7.79 -7.70
CA MET A 68 -11.26 8.29 -8.18
C MET A 68 -11.30 8.80 -9.62
N PRO A 69 -11.94 8.11 -10.59
CA PRO A 69 -12.14 8.68 -11.93
C PRO A 69 -12.95 9.97 -11.92
N LEU A 70 -13.99 10.07 -11.07
CA LEU A 70 -14.80 11.28 -10.95
C LEU A 70 -13.99 12.45 -10.38
N VAL A 71 -13.21 12.22 -9.32
CA VAL A 71 -12.30 13.23 -8.74
C VAL A 71 -11.30 13.70 -9.80
N PHE A 72 -10.68 12.76 -10.51
CA PHE A 72 -9.71 13.07 -11.56
C PHE A 72 -10.33 13.88 -12.72
N TRP A 73 -11.56 13.55 -13.10
CA TRP A 73 -12.30 14.31 -14.11
C TRP A 73 -12.69 15.70 -13.63
N TRP A 74 -13.10 15.83 -12.37
CA TRP A 74 -13.48 17.11 -11.77
C TRP A 74 -12.29 18.07 -11.62
N THR A 75 -11.16 17.58 -11.13
CA THR A 75 -9.93 18.38 -11.03
C THR A 75 -9.43 18.83 -12.40
N ARG A 76 -9.60 18.00 -13.44
CA ARG A 76 -9.29 18.37 -14.83
C ARG A 76 -10.16 19.51 -15.36
N ARG A 77 -11.47 19.50 -15.08
CA ARG A 77 -12.38 20.57 -15.54
C ARG A 77 -12.03 21.93 -14.92
N LYS A 78 -11.58 21.94 -13.66
CA LYS A 78 -11.21 23.17 -12.95
C LYS A 78 -9.80 23.68 -13.29
N GLY A 79 -8.93 22.83 -13.82
CA GLY A 79 -7.54 23.16 -14.14
C GLY A 79 -7.24 23.32 -15.62
N ALA A 80 -8.18 23.80 -16.44
CA ALA A 80 -8.16 23.74 -17.91
C ALA A 80 -6.95 24.41 -18.62
N ALA A 81 -6.07 25.14 -17.93
CA ALA A 81 -4.84 25.68 -18.49
C ALA A 81 -3.56 25.08 -17.87
N ALA A 82 -3.67 24.35 -16.75
CA ALA A 82 -2.50 23.96 -15.96
C ALA A 82 -1.77 22.75 -16.55
N SER A 83 -0.57 23.01 -17.07
CA SER A 83 0.39 22.05 -17.59
C SER A 83 0.34 20.68 -16.89
N ASN A 84 -0.19 19.68 -17.59
CA ASN A 84 -0.38 18.26 -17.22
C ASN A 84 0.91 17.49 -16.84
N LYS A 85 1.99 18.19 -16.56
CA LYS A 85 3.32 17.60 -16.43
C LYS A 85 3.66 17.17 -14.97
N ILE A 86 2.84 17.49 -13.95
CA ILE A 86 3.11 17.18 -12.52
C ILE A 86 2.92 15.70 -12.21
N LEU A 87 1.85 15.12 -12.74
CA LEU A 87 1.48 13.74 -12.45
C LEU A 87 1.53 12.97 -13.76
N ASN A 88 2.41 11.96 -13.84
CA ASN A 88 2.37 11.03 -14.96
C ASN A 88 1.05 10.26 -14.88
N ARG A 89 0.08 10.70 -15.68
CA ARG A 89 -1.32 10.24 -15.63
C ARG A 89 -1.44 8.74 -15.83
N TYR A 90 -0.65 8.18 -16.75
CA TYR A 90 -0.67 6.75 -17.03
C TYR A 90 -0.22 5.97 -15.81
N VAL A 91 0.89 6.36 -15.19
CA VAL A 91 1.39 5.70 -13.96
C VAL A 91 0.39 5.81 -12.82
N TYR A 92 -0.26 6.97 -12.67
CA TYR A 92 -1.28 7.18 -11.63
C TYR A 92 -2.53 6.32 -11.84
N LEU A 93 -3.07 6.30 -13.06
CA LEU A 93 -4.24 5.47 -13.40
C LEU A 93 -3.92 3.98 -13.29
N THR A 94 -2.71 3.57 -13.67
CA THR A 94 -2.23 2.19 -13.46
C THR A 94 -2.17 1.86 -11.97
N ALA A 95 -1.67 2.77 -11.12
CA ALA A 95 -1.65 2.56 -9.68
C ALA A 95 -3.07 2.46 -9.08
N VAL A 96 -4.01 3.30 -9.53
CA VAL A 96 -5.43 3.23 -9.14
C VAL A 96 -6.03 1.89 -9.59
N GLY A 97 -5.77 1.47 -10.82
CA GLY A 97 -6.23 0.21 -11.39
C GLY A 97 -5.71 -1.01 -10.62
N PHE A 98 -4.42 -1.02 -10.28
CA PHE A 98 -3.83 -2.08 -9.45
C PHE A 98 -4.41 -2.11 -8.03
N THR A 99 -4.68 -0.96 -7.41
CA THR A 99 -5.37 -0.91 -6.11
C THR A 99 -6.80 -1.46 -6.21
N ALA A 100 -7.55 -1.11 -7.27
CA ALA A 100 -8.89 -1.64 -7.51
C ALA A 100 -8.86 -3.16 -7.73
N LEU A 101 -7.92 -3.67 -8.53
CA LEU A 101 -7.73 -5.11 -8.73
C LEU A 101 -7.36 -5.83 -7.43
N TYR A 102 -6.48 -5.24 -6.62
CA TYR A 102 -6.17 -5.75 -5.29
C TYR A 102 -7.43 -5.87 -4.43
N LEU A 103 -8.23 -4.80 -4.32
CA LEU A 103 -9.44 -4.80 -3.49
C LEU A 103 -10.49 -5.79 -4.01
N LEU A 104 -10.65 -5.89 -5.33
CA LEU A 104 -11.54 -6.87 -5.96
C LEU A 104 -11.12 -8.30 -5.61
N LEU A 105 -9.84 -8.65 -5.83
CA LEU A 105 -9.32 -9.98 -5.54
C LEU A 105 -9.33 -10.29 -4.05
N ALA A 106 -9.06 -9.31 -3.18
CA ALA A 106 -9.14 -9.46 -1.73
C ALA A 106 -10.59 -9.72 -1.27
N THR A 107 -11.57 -9.04 -1.88
CA THR A 107 -13.00 -9.25 -1.60
C THR A 107 -13.43 -10.66 -2.01
N ILE A 108 -13.02 -11.12 -3.20
CA ILE A 108 -13.27 -12.48 -3.69
C ILE A 108 -12.59 -13.49 -2.77
N ALA A 109 -11.32 -13.29 -2.42
CA ALA A 109 -10.56 -14.20 -1.57
C ALA A 109 -11.19 -14.33 -0.18
N GLU A 110 -11.58 -13.23 0.45
CA GLU A 110 -12.23 -13.23 1.78
C GLU A 110 -13.61 -13.90 1.72
N GLY A 111 -14.38 -13.69 0.65
CA GLY A 111 -15.64 -14.41 0.44
C GLY A 111 -15.43 -15.93 0.31
N LEU A 112 -14.39 -16.32 -0.43
CA LEU A 112 -14.05 -17.73 -0.65
C LEU A 112 -13.47 -18.41 0.59
N SER A 113 -12.66 -17.72 1.40
CA SER A 113 -12.11 -18.28 2.65
C SER A 113 -13.22 -18.65 3.62
N ASN A 114 -14.21 -17.76 3.74
CA ASN A 114 -15.32 -17.93 4.65
C ASN A 114 -16.32 -18.98 4.15
N CYS A 115 -16.40 -19.19 2.83
CA CYS A 115 -17.30 -20.19 2.27
C CYS A 115 -16.77 -21.63 2.33
N GLN A 116 -15.50 -21.89 2.63
CA GLN A 116 -14.84 -23.23 2.61
C GLN A 116 -15.05 -24.09 1.34
N LYS A 117 -15.74 -23.58 0.31
CA LYS A 117 -16.14 -24.29 -0.92
C LYS A 117 -15.01 -24.47 -1.95
N ILE A 118 -13.79 -24.03 -1.65
CA ILE A 118 -12.68 -24.04 -2.61
C ILE A 118 -11.44 -24.72 -2.02
N ASN A 119 -10.77 -25.51 -2.87
CA ASN A 119 -9.46 -26.10 -2.59
C ASN A 119 -8.50 -25.01 -2.07
N PRO A 120 -7.88 -25.17 -0.88
CA PRO A 120 -7.05 -24.15 -0.24
C PRO A 120 -5.94 -23.58 -1.15
N LEU A 121 -5.44 -24.37 -2.10
CA LEU A 121 -4.47 -23.94 -3.11
C LEU A 121 -5.02 -22.86 -4.06
N ARG A 122 -6.28 -22.95 -4.48
CA ARG A 122 -6.90 -21.95 -5.36
C ARG A 122 -7.12 -20.63 -4.62
N TYR A 123 -7.56 -20.71 -3.36
CA TYR A 123 -7.68 -19.56 -2.48
C TYR A 123 -6.35 -18.82 -2.31
N VAL A 124 -5.27 -19.56 -2.04
CA VAL A 124 -3.94 -18.96 -1.86
C VAL A 124 -3.44 -18.28 -3.13
N LYS A 125 -3.67 -18.84 -4.32
CA LYS A 125 -3.30 -18.20 -5.59
C LYS A 125 -3.97 -16.83 -5.78
N ILE A 126 -5.23 -16.69 -5.36
CA ILE A 126 -5.95 -15.41 -5.42
C ILE A 126 -5.33 -14.39 -4.45
N TRP A 127 -4.98 -14.82 -3.23
CA TRP A 127 -4.29 -13.95 -2.27
C TRP A 127 -2.90 -13.50 -2.74
N VAL A 128 -2.14 -14.41 -3.35
CA VAL A 128 -0.85 -14.12 -3.98
C VAL A 128 -1.01 -13.01 -5.03
N ALA A 129 -1.99 -13.16 -5.93
CA ALA A 129 -2.27 -12.17 -6.96
C ALA A 129 -2.69 -10.82 -6.33
N ALA A 130 -3.60 -10.84 -5.35
CA ALA A 130 -4.06 -9.64 -4.66
C ALA A 130 -2.89 -8.87 -4.02
N ASN A 131 -2.03 -9.56 -3.26
CA ASN A 131 -0.88 -8.93 -2.62
C ASN A 131 0.11 -8.38 -3.65
N THR A 132 0.36 -9.10 -4.74
CA THR A 132 1.24 -8.64 -5.82
C THR A 132 0.75 -7.30 -6.39
N PHE A 133 -0.55 -7.19 -6.72
CA PHE A 133 -1.13 -5.92 -7.18
C PHE A 133 -1.05 -4.80 -6.14
N ARG A 134 -1.24 -5.12 -4.86
CA ARG A 134 -1.09 -4.14 -3.76
C ARG A 134 0.32 -3.54 -3.73
N TYR A 135 1.34 -4.39 -3.78
CA TYR A 135 2.73 -3.92 -3.72
C TYR A 135 3.14 -3.17 -4.98
N LEU A 136 2.70 -3.62 -6.16
CA LEU A 136 2.91 -2.88 -7.40
C LEU A 136 2.26 -1.49 -7.35
N ALA A 137 1.01 -1.39 -6.87
CA ALA A 137 0.34 -0.10 -6.69
C ALA A 137 1.11 0.83 -5.74
N ASN A 138 1.55 0.31 -4.59
CA ASN A 138 2.36 1.05 -3.63
C ASN A 138 3.67 1.57 -4.23
N LEU A 139 4.39 0.75 -5.00
CA LEU A 139 5.64 1.14 -5.66
C LEU A 139 5.41 2.25 -6.70
N LEU A 140 4.35 2.14 -7.51
CA LEU A 140 4.02 3.17 -8.50
C LEU A 140 3.65 4.50 -7.84
N ILE A 141 2.93 4.48 -6.73
CA ILE A 141 2.63 5.69 -5.94
C ILE A 141 3.89 6.28 -5.34
N LEU A 142 4.76 5.46 -4.75
CA LEU A 142 6.02 5.92 -4.18
C LEU A 142 6.90 6.56 -5.26
N TYR A 143 6.97 5.95 -6.46
CA TYR A 143 7.64 6.51 -7.63
C TYR A 143 7.07 7.88 -8.01
N LEU A 144 5.74 8.02 -8.10
CA LEU A 144 5.08 9.29 -8.41
C LEU A 144 5.35 10.38 -7.38
N ILE A 145 5.42 10.02 -6.09
CA ILE A 145 5.66 11.01 -5.04
C ILE A 145 7.14 11.42 -5.05
N ILE A 146 8.06 10.45 -5.03
CA ILE A 146 9.50 10.70 -4.88
C ILE A 146 10.07 11.45 -6.09
N LEU A 147 9.65 11.11 -7.32
CA LEU A 147 10.24 11.70 -8.51
C LEU A 147 9.46 12.94 -8.97
N PRO A 148 8.32 12.83 -9.67
CA PRO A 148 7.73 13.99 -10.30
C PRO A 148 7.09 14.98 -9.31
N VAL A 149 6.56 14.52 -8.16
CA VAL A 149 5.97 15.42 -7.17
C VAL A 149 7.06 16.15 -6.37
N SER A 150 8.00 15.44 -5.75
CA SER A 150 9.07 16.08 -4.97
C SER A 150 9.93 17.00 -5.82
N ASP A 151 10.32 16.60 -7.04
CA ASP A 151 11.12 17.45 -7.93
C ASP A 151 10.44 18.80 -8.21
N ARG A 152 9.13 18.78 -8.48
CA ARG A 152 8.38 20.00 -8.72
C ARG A 152 8.16 20.84 -7.48
N MET A 153 7.93 20.22 -6.34
CA MET A 153 7.85 20.94 -5.07
C MET A 153 9.16 21.65 -4.75
N MET A 154 10.30 20.99 -4.99
CA MET A 154 11.61 21.57 -4.79
C MET A 154 11.90 22.72 -5.77
N LYS A 155 11.55 22.56 -7.06
CA LYS A 155 11.63 23.63 -8.07
C LYS A 155 10.79 24.85 -7.67
N HIS A 156 9.55 24.62 -7.27
CA HIS A 156 8.66 25.68 -6.78
C HIS A 156 9.21 26.38 -5.53
N ALA A 157 9.90 25.64 -4.65
CA ALA A 157 10.56 26.18 -3.48
C ALA A 157 11.91 26.87 -3.77
N ALA A 158 12.31 26.97 -5.05
CA ALA A 158 13.62 27.48 -5.49
C ALA A 158 14.78 26.81 -4.73
N TRP A 159 14.70 25.48 -4.60
CA TRP A 159 15.72 24.69 -3.92
C TRP A 159 16.58 23.95 -4.95
N ASN A 160 17.76 24.49 -5.24
CA ASN A 160 18.68 23.98 -6.26
C ASN A 160 19.43 22.70 -5.87
N HIS A 161 19.20 22.14 -4.68
CA HIS A 161 19.88 20.94 -4.22
C HIS A 161 19.01 19.73 -4.56
N HIS A 162 19.22 19.14 -5.73
CA HIS A 162 18.43 18.00 -6.22
C HIS A 162 19.20 16.69 -6.03
N PRO A 163 18.94 15.90 -4.98
CA PRO A 163 19.55 14.58 -4.82
C PRO A 163 18.89 13.55 -5.75
N LEU A 164 18.87 13.81 -7.06
CA LEU A 164 18.27 12.93 -8.08
C LEU A 164 18.83 11.50 -7.99
N LEU A 165 20.14 11.36 -7.78
CA LEU A 165 20.78 10.05 -7.63
C LEU A 165 20.27 9.31 -6.38
N GLY A 166 20.09 10.02 -5.26
CA GLY A 166 19.56 9.45 -4.02
C GLY A 166 18.12 8.94 -4.18
N HIS A 167 17.27 9.68 -4.91
CA HIS A 167 15.91 9.25 -5.23
C HIS A 167 15.88 7.91 -5.98
N TRP A 168 16.70 7.79 -7.03
CA TRP A 168 16.75 6.59 -7.86
C TRP A 168 17.32 5.39 -7.11
N ILE A 169 18.40 5.57 -6.34
CA ILE A 169 18.98 4.50 -5.52
C ILE A 169 17.97 3.99 -4.49
N LEU A 170 17.30 4.89 -3.78
CA LEU A 170 16.33 4.52 -2.76
C LEU A 170 15.12 3.78 -3.37
N LEU A 171 14.58 4.28 -4.49
CA LEU A 171 13.51 3.60 -5.22
C LEU A 171 13.94 2.22 -5.74
N ALA A 172 15.16 2.11 -6.28
CA ALA A 172 15.69 0.84 -6.76
C ALA A 172 15.81 -0.19 -5.63
N LEU A 173 16.35 0.21 -4.47
CA LEU A 173 16.45 -0.65 -3.30
C LEU A 173 15.07 -1.10 -2.82
N VAL A 174 14.12 -0.18 -2.68
CA VAL A 174 12.74 -0.52 -2.28
C VAL A 174 12.11 -1.49 -3.28
N ALA A 175 12.28 -1.28 -4.58
CA ALA A 175 11.73 -2.15 -5.62
C ALA A 175 12.36 -3.56 -5.62
N ILE A 176 13.69 -3.65 -5.46
CA ILE A 176 14.40 -4.94 -5.38
C ILE A 176 13.91 -5.72 -4.17
N PHE A 177 13.86 -5.10 -2.98
CA PHE A 177 13.40 -5.79 -1.78
C PHE A 177 11.90 -6.09 -1.81
N ALA A 178 11.09 -5.28 -2.48
CA ALA A 178 9.68 -5.60 -2.73
C ALA A 178 9.55 -6.87 -3.58
N LEU A 179 10.34 -6.99 -4.64
CA LEU A 179 10.34 -8.16 -5.52
C LEU A 179 10.78 -9.41 -4.77
N ILE A 180 11.90 -9.33 -4.03
CA ILE A 180 12.40 -10.44 -3.20
C ILE A 180 11.32 -10.87 -2.21
N PHE A 181 10.73 -9.91 -1.49
CA PHE A 181 9.67 -10.20 -0.53
C PHE A 181 8.46 -10.88 -1.18
N VAL A 182 7.95 -10.36 -2.31
CA VAL A 182 6.80 -10.96 -3.00
C VAL A 182 7.12 -12.39 -3.45
N VAL A 183 8.31 -12.63 -4.00
CA VAL A 183 8.74 -13.98 -4.41
C VAL A 183 8.80 -14.93 -3.22
N MET A 184 9.43 -14.51 -2.12
CA MET A 184 9.58 -15.33 -0.92
C MET A 184 8.25 -15.61 -0.22
N TRP A 185 7.39 -14.60 -0.09
CA TRP A 185 6.05 -14.74 0.47
C TRP A 185 5.21 -15.72 -0.35
N ASN A 186 5.23 -15.60 -1.67
CA ASN A 186 4.49 -16.49 -2.55
C ASN A 186 5.02 -17.93 -2.46
N TYR A 187 6.34 -18.10 -2.40
CA TYR A 187 6.98 -19.40 -2.21
C TYR A 187 6.53 -20.03 -0.88
N ASN A 188 6.69 -19.32 0.23
CA ASN A 188 6.34 -19.83 1.56
C ASN A 188 4.85 -20.10 1.72
N LEU A 189 3.98 -19.26 1.16
CA LEU A 189 2.53 -19.45 1.23
C LEU A 189 2.09 -20.73 0.49
N ILE A 190 2.70 -21.03 -0.67
CA ILE A 190 2.44 -22.29 -1.39
C ILE A 190 2.94 -23.50 -0.57
N HIS A 191 4.17 -23.42 -0.04
CA HIS A 191 4.79 -24.53 0.70
C HIS A 191 4.11 -24.79 2.05
N SER A 192 3.54 -23.75 2.67
CA SER A 192 2.74 -23.88 3.90
C SER A 192 1.49 -24.75 3.72
N ILE A 193 0.94 -24.81 2.50
CA ILE A 193 -0.21 -25.67 2.18
C ILE A 193 0.25 -27.07 1.78
N THR A 194 1.40 -27.20 1.12
CA THR A 194 1.93 -28.51 0.69
C THR A 194 2.63 -29.29 1.82
N GLY A 195 2.83 -28.68 2.99
CA GLY A 195 3.42 -29.32 4.17
C GLY A 195 4.95 -29.39 4.14
N GLU A 196 5.59 -28.66 3.22
CA GLU A 196 7.05 -28.59 3.13
C GLU A 196 7.63 -27.63 4.18
N LYS A 197 8.87 -27.89 4.62
CA LYS A 197 9.53 -27.12 5.68
C LYS A 197 9.74 -25.67 5.24
N ILE A 198 9.07 -24.75 5.93
CA ILE A 198 9.19 -23.31 5.72
C ILE A 198 10.55 -22.85 6.29
N THR A 199 11.26 -21.99 5.55
CA THR A 199 12.49 -21.35 6.04
C THR A 199 12.21 -19.93 6.52
N ASP A 200 12.81 -19.53 7.65
CA ASP A 200 12.61 -18.22 8.31
C ASP A 200 13.17 -17.00 7.53
N THR A 201 13.65 -17.22 6.31
CA THR A 201 14.29 -16.20 5.48
C THR A 201 13.31 -15.11 5.01
N GLU A 202 12.01 -15.42 4.94
CA GLU A 202 10.95 -14.48 4.53
C GLU A 202 10.83 -13.29 5.48
N PHE A 203 11.00 -13.51 6.79
CA PHE A 203 10.90 -12.43 7.77
C PHE A 203 11.94 -11.34 7.50
N GLY A 204 13.19 -11.74 7.22
CA GLY A 204 14.26 -10.79 6.91
C GLY A 204 13.91 -9.92 5.70
N ALA A 205 13.47 -10.54 4.61
CA ALA A 205 13.07 -9.82 3.40
C ALA A 205 11.88 -8.87 3.64
N GLN A 206 10.87 -9.32 4.39
CA GLN A 206 9.71 -8.51 4.73
C GLN A 206 10.08 -7.31 5.58
N ALA A 207 10.85 -7.52 6.65
CA ALA A 207 11.29 -6.48 7.55
C ALA A 207 12.15 -5.44 6.83
N THR A 208 13.09 -5.88 5.97
CA THR A 208 13.91 -4.97 5.17
C THR A 208 13.07 -4.17 4.20
N PHE A 209 12.15 -4.80 3.46
CA PHE A 209 11.26 -4.09 2.53
C PHE A 209 10.42 -3.03 3.25
N VAL A 210 9.74 -3.38 4.34
CA VAL A 210 8.87 -2.45 5.07
C VAL A 210 9.67 -1.31 5.71
N THR A 211 10.88 -1.60 6.21
CA THR A 211 11.79 -0.57 6.74
C THR A 211 12.26 0.37 5.64
N LEU A 212 12.71 -0.14 4.50
CA LEU A 212 13.12 0.69 3.35
C LEU A 212 11.95 1.53 2.82
N TYR A 213 10.74 0.96 2.77
CA TYR A 213 9.53 1.69 2.39
C TYR A 213 9.22 2.82 3.38
N LEU A 214 9.36 2.58 4.69
CA LEU A 214 9.21 3.63 5.70
C LEU A 214 10.27 4.72 5.56
N VAL A 215 11.53 4.37 5.35
CA VAL A 215 12.61 5.34 5.10
C VAL A 215 12.29 6.17 3.86
N ALA A 216 11.85 5.55 2.77
CA ALA A 216 11.46 6.24 1.54
C ALA A 216 10.25 7.15 1.74
N ALA A 217 9.25 6.71 2.52
CA ALA A 217 8.09 7.51 2.88
C ALA A 217 8.47 8.73 3.72
N LEU A 218 9.31 8.56 4.74
CA LEU A 218 9.81 9.64 5.59
C LEU A 218 10.67 10.62 4.79
N TYR A 219 11.51 10.11 3.90
CA TYR A 219 12.35 10.91 3.02
C TYR A 219 11.49 11.77 2.07
N ALA A 220 10.48 11.18 1.43
CA ALA A 220 9.54 11.89 0.57
C ALA A 220 8.72 12.93 1.35
N ALA A 221 8.19 12.56 2.51
CA ALA A 221 7.44 13.46 3.39
C ALA A 221 8.31 14.63 3.87
N GLY A 222 9.56 14.38 4.23
CA GLY A 222 10.54 15.39 4.62
C GLY A 222 10.75 16.42 3.52
N HIS A 223 10.90 15.99 2.27
CA HIS A 223 10.99 16.90 1.11
C HIS A 223 9.72 17.71 0.88
N LEU A 224 8.55 17.07 0.94
CA LEU A 224 7.25 17.75 0.81
C LEU A 224 7.08 18.85 1.87
N VAL A 225 7.42 18.54 3.12
CA VAL A 225 7.31 19.47 4.26
C VAL A 225 8.37 20.57 4.17
N ALA A 226 9.62 20.25 3.84
CA ALA A 226 10.68 21.24 3.70
C ALA A 226 10.42 22.21 2.53
N ALA A 227 9.99 21.70 1.38
CA ALA A 227 9.55 22.51 0.25
C ALA A 227 8.38 23.43 0.64
N ARG A 228 7.44 22.92 1.44
CA ARG A 228 6.31 23.69 1.96
C ARG A 228 6.76 24.84 2.87
N PHE A 229 7.62 24.58 3.85
CA PHE A 229 8.14 25.62 4.74
C PHE A 229 8.90 26.70 3.99
N ARG A 230 9.69 26.32 2.99
CA ARG A 230 10.44 27.27 2.15
C ARG A 230 9.53 28.09 1.24
N SER A 231 8.52 27.48 0.63
CA SER A 231 7.48 28.19 -0.14
C SER A 231 6.74 29.22 0.72
N LEU A 232 6.38 28.87 1.97
CA LEU A 232 5.78 29.80 2.94
C LEU A 232 6.68 31.00 3.21
N ARG A 233 7.97 30.76 3.45
CA ARG A 233 8.96 31.82 3.74
C ARG A 233 9.14 32.78 2.56
N ASN A 234 9.12 32.25 1.34
CA ASN A 234 9.36 33.02 0.12
C ASN A 234 8.13 33.81 -0.35
N LYS A 235 6.98 33.69 0.32
CA LYS A 235 5.68 34.27 -0.09
C LYS A 235 5.27 33.90 -1.54
N ALA A 236 5.96 32.95 -2.16
CA ALA A 236 5.72 32.50 -3.51
C ALA A 236 4.42 31.68 -3.51
N GLY A 237 3.40 32.17 -4.23
CA GLY A 237 2.24 31.39 -4.66
C GLY A 237 1.51 30.62 -3.55
N GLN A 238 1.00 31.29 -2.52
CA GLN A 238 0.22 30.65 -1.44
C GLN A 238 -1.12 30.03 -1.89
N LYS A 239 -1.58 30.26 -3.13
CA LYS A 239 -2.93 29.91 -3.55
C LYS A 239 -3.00 28.47 -4.10
N GLY A 240 -3.43 27.52 -3.26
CA GLY A 240 -3.94 26.21 -3.70
C GLY A 240 -3.12 24.96 -3.31
N LEU A 241 -1.83 25.10 -3.01
CA LEU A 241 -0.95 23.98 -2.60
C LEU A 241 -1.08 23.59 -1.11
N LEU A 242 -1.74 24.45 -0.32
CA LEU A 242 -1.55 24.51 1.13
C LEU A 242 -1.91 23.25 1.93
N PRO A 243 -3.09 22.63 1.75
CA PRO A 243 -3.51 21.50 2.58
C PRO A 243 -3.05 20.15 2.02
N TRP A 244 -2.77 20.06 0.72
CA TRP A 244 -2.55 18.77 0.06
C TRP A 244 -1.15 18.17 0.30
N CYS A 245 -0.11 19.01 0.41
CA CYS A 245 1.23 18.54 0.79
C CYS A 245 1.28 17.89 2.18
N PRO A 246 0.79 18.53 3.28
CA PRO A 246 0.79 17.89 4.59
C PRO A 246 -0.15 16.69 4.65
N MET A 247 -1.29 16.72 3.95
CA MET A 247 -2.17 15.53 3.83
C MET A 247 -1.45 14.35 3.15
N LEU A 248 -0.73 14.61 2.05
CA LEU A 248 0.04 13.59 1.34
C LEU A 248 1.16 13.04 2.23
N ALA A 249 1.88 13.90 2.96
CA ALA A 249 2.93 13.48 3.89
C ALA A 249 2.38 12.61 5.03
N VAL A 250 1.29 13.03 5.68
CA VAL A 250 0.64 12.27 6.75
C VAL A 250 0.07 10.95 6.22
N GLY A 251 -0.55 10.95 5.04
CA GLY A 251 -1.05 9.73 4.42
C GLY A 251 0.07 8.74 4.09
N LEU A 252 1.16 9.21 3.49
CA LEU A 252 2.29 8.36 3.09
C LEU A 252 3.01 7.77 4.31
N VAL A 253 3.32 8.60 5.30
CA VAL A 253 3.99 8.16 6.54
C VAL A 253 3.05 7.29 7.38
N GLY A 254 1.78 7.66 7.50
CA GLY A 254 0.78 6.88 8.25
C GLY A 254 0.61 5.48 7.68
N TYR A 255 0.54 5.36 6.35
CA TYR A 255 0.48 4.07 5.67
C TYR A 255 1.75 3.23 5.89
N ALA A 256 2.93 3.83 5.70
CA ALA A 256 4.21 3.14 5.89
C ALA A 256 4.44 2.72 7.35
N PHE A 257 4.08 3.58 8.30
CA PHE A 257 4.21 3.31 9.73
C PHE A 257 3.26 2.21 10.20
N ARG A 258 2.06 2.14 9.63
CA ARG A 258 1.13 1.02 9.85
C ARG A 258 1.77 -0.30 9.44
N ASP A 259 2.34 -0.39 8.24
CA ASP A 259 2.97 -1.63 7.76
C ASP A 259 4.17 -2.01 8.64
N PHE A 260 4.98 -1.03 9.04
CA PHE A 260 6.10 -1.25 9.97
C PHE A 260 5.64 -1.74 11.34
N SER A 261 4.61 -1.10 11.91
CA SER A 261 4.09 -1.43 13.24
C SER A 261 3.55 -2.86 13.31
N VAL A 262 2.84 -3.30 12.26
CA VAL A 262 2.33 -4.67 12.17
C VAL A 262 3.47 -5.67 12.21
N ILE A 263 4.50 -5.50 11.39
CA ILE A 263 5.66 -6.40 11.39
C ILE A 263 6.41 -6.35 12.73
N PHE A 264 6.64 -5.16 13.27
CA PHE A 264 7.35 -5.01 14.54
C PHE A 264 6.63 -5.69 15.70
N ALA A 265 5.32 -5.51 15.82
CA ALA A 265 4.56 -6.10 16.92
C ALA A 265 4.39 -7.63 16.79
N PHE A 266 4.22 -8.16 15.56
CA PHE A 266 4.14 -9.61 15.33
C PHE A 266 5.47 -10.32 15.62
N TYR A 267 6.58 -9.78 15.14
CA TYR A 267 7.85 -10.52 15.12
C TYR A 267 8.84 -10.11 16.20
N VAL A 268 8.89 -8.83 16.57
CA VAL A 268 9.86 -8.33 17.56
C VAL A 268 9.28 -8.42 18.96
N VAL A 269 8.07 -7.89 19.15
CA VAL A 269 7.43 -7.85 20.47
C VAL A 269 6.71 -9.17 20.79
N ARG A 270 6.51 -10.05 19.79
CA ARG A 270 5.71 -11.30 19.87
C ARG A 270 4.35 -11.09 20.54
N ARG A 271 3.79 -9.89 20.42
CA ARG A 271 2.45 -9.61 20.96
C ARG A 271 1.46 -10.10 19.94
N GLY A 272 0.63 -11.06 20.36
CA GLY A 272 -0.54 -11.46 19.59
C GLY A 272 -1.38 -10.22 19.30
N TYR A 273 -1.68 -10.00 18.02
CA TYR A 273 -2.63 -8.97 17.62
C TYR A 273 -4.04 -9.43 17.99
N THR A 274 -4.73 -8.63 18.80
CA THR A 274 -6.17 -8.83 18.97
C THR A 274 -6.86 -8.57 17.63
N THR A 275 -7.97 -9.28 17.39
CA THR A 275 -8.78 -9.09 16.17
C THR A 275 -9.19 -7.63 16.00
N THR A 276 -9.54 -6.94 17.10
CA THR A 276 -9.84 -5.50 17.12
C THR A 276 -8.67 -4.63 16.65
N ALA A 277 -7.45 -4.89 17.15
CA ALA A 277 -6.28 -4.14 16.73
C ALA A 277 -6.01 -4.35 15.23
N SER A 278 -6.11 -5.58 14.74
CA SER A 278 -5.98 -5.90 13.31
C SER A 278 -6.97 -5.10 12.46
N THR A 279 -8.25 -5.03 12.85
CA THR A 279 -9.27 -4.23 12.15
C THR A 279 -8.88 -2.76 12.07
N VAL A 280 -8.48 -2.17 13.19
CA VAL A 280 -8.09 -0.75 13.24
C VAL A 280 -6.92 -0.49 12.30
N PHE A 281 -5.91 -1.37 12.27
CA PHE A 281 -4.79 -1.22 11.34
C PHE A 281 -5.19 -1.41 9.87
N VAL A 282 -6.18 -2.25 9.57
CA VAL A 282 -6.73 -2.36 8.20
C VAL A 282 -7.45 -1.08 7.80
N VAL A 283 -8.34 -0.55 8.66
CA VAL A 283 -9.06 0.70 8.42
C VAL A 283 -8.09 1.86 8.22
N LEU A 284 -7.14 2.04 9.15
CA LEU A 284 -6.13 3.09 9.06
C LEU A 284 -5.31 2.96 7.78
N GLY A 285 -4.91 1.74 7.41
CA GLY A 285 -4.18 1.48 6.16
C GLY A 285 -4.97 1.95 4.93
N LEU A 286 -6.23 1.55 4.82
CA LEU A 286 -7.09 1.94 3.68
C LEU A 286 -7.36 3.45 3.64
N VAL A 287 -7.59 4.07 4.80
CA VAL A 287 -7.81 5.52 4.90
C VAL A 287 -6.56 6.29 4.49
N PHE A 288 -5.39 5.95 5.04
CA PHE A 288 -4.14 6.62 4.68
C PHE A 288 -3.81 6.43 3.20
N GLN A 289 -4.02 5.24 2.65
CA GLN A 289 -3.86 4.98 1.24
C GLN A 289 -4.80 5.86 0.40
N ALA A 290 -6.09 5.93 0.75
CA ALA A 290 -7.04 6.78 0.04
C ALA A 290 -6.68 8.27 0.11
N VAL A 291 -6.18 8.77 1.24
CA VAL A 291 -5.67 10.15 1.39
C VAL A 291 -4.49 10.41 0.44
N VAL A 292 -3.55 9.47 0.31
CA VAL A 292 -2.43 9.59 -0.63
C VAL A 292 -2.95 9.66 -2.07
N PHE A 293 -3.85 8.76 -2.45
CA PHE A 293 -4.41 8.75 -3.81
C PHE A 293 -5.24 10.01 -4.11
N LEU A 294 -6.01 10.50 -3.15
CA LEU A 294 -6.87 11.68 -3.28
C LEU A 294 -6.05 12.96 -3.42
N SER A 295 -4.99 13.11 -2.60
CA SER A 295 -4.18 14.33 -2.56
C SER A 295 -3.38 14.58 -3.85
N LEU A 296 -2.98 13.52 -4.56
CA LEU A 296 -2.18 13.62 -5.79
C LEU A 296 -2.87 14.41 -6.93
N PRO A 297 -4.11 14.12 -7.34
CA PRO A 297 -4.83 14.93 -8.34
C PRO A 297 -5.02 16.40 -7.95
N PHE A 298 -5.28 16.69 -6.67
CA PHE A 298 -5.43 18.06 -6.21
C PHE A 298 -4.11 18.82 -6.22
N LEU A 299 -3.02 18.16 -5.83
CA LEU A 299 -1.68 18.71 -5.90
C LEU A 299 -1.28 18.98 -7.36
N ALA A 300 -1.65 18.09 -8.27
CA ALA A 300 -1.41 18.23 -9.70
C ALA A 300 -2.26 19.33 -10.37
N ALA A 301 -3.40 19.70 -9.80
CA ALA A 301 -4.28 20.75 -10.30
C ALA A 301 -3.99 22.13 -9.68
N ALA A 302 -2.99 22.24 -8.79
CA ALA A 302 -2.71 23.48 -8.09
C ALA A 302 -2.01 24.52 -9.01
N PRO A 303 -2.55 25.74 -9.16
CA PRO A 303 -2.05 26.75 -10.11
C PRO A 303 -0.67 27.30 -9.73
N ALA A 304 -0.28 27.22 -8.45
CA ALA A 304 1.00 27.74 -7.97
C ALA A 304 2.24 26.98 -8.52
N LEU A 305 2.08 25.81 -9.15
CA LEU A 305 3.17 25.06 -9.77
C LEU A 305 3.46 25.45 -11.22
N GLU A 306 2.70 26.39 -11.79
CA GLU A 306 3.01 26.96 -13.09
C GLU A 306 4.16 27.96 -12.95
N GLU A 307 5.19 27.79 -13.77
CA GLU A 307 6.40 28.60 -13.76
C GLU A 307 6.08 30.07 -14.02
N GLU A 308 5.86 30.86 -12.97
CA GLU A 308 5.73 32.31 -13.06
C GLU A 308 6.84 33.06 -12.28
N PRO A 309 8.12 32.90 -12.66
CA PRO A 309 9.08 34.00 -12.45
C PRO A 309 9.67 34.54 -13.76
N ALA A 310 9.79 33.73 -14.82
CA ALA A 310 10.54 34.14 -16.01
C ALA A 310 9.78 35.14 -16.90
N GLU A 311 8.46 34.99 -17.01
CA GLU A 311 7.63 35.81 -17.90
C GLU A 311 7.25 37.17 -17.28
N ARG A 312 7.18 37.26 -15.94
CA ARG A 312 7.01 38.55 -15.24
C ARG A 312 8.25 39.42 -15.34
N LEU A 313 9.44 38.82 -15.21
CA LEU A 313 10.69 39.56 -15.38
C LEU A 313 10.87 40.10 -16.81
N THR A 314 10.39 39.38 -17.83
CA THR A 314 10.46 39.88 -19.21
C THR A 314 9.45 40.97 -19.50
N LYS A 315 8.24 40.89 -18.93
CA LYS A 315 7.21 41.95 -19.08
C LYS A 315 7.57 43.21 -18.30
N GLU A 316 8.06 43.10 -17.07
CA GLU A 316 8.53 44.25 -16.29
C GLU A 316 9.77 44.91 -16.93
N GLN A 317 10.68 44.14 -17.53
CA GLN A 317 11.81 44.70 -18.29
C GLN A 317 11.41 45.30 -19.65
N GLN A 318 10.30 44.87 -20.25
CA GLN A 318 9.77 45.45 -21.48
C GLN A 318 8.94 46.70 -21.23
N GLU A 319 8.27 46.83 -20.09
CA GLU A 319 7.52 48.04 -19.71
C GLU A 319 8.42 49.17 -19.15
N GLN A 320 9.68 48.87 -18.83
CA GLN A 320 10.70 49.86 -18.41
C GLN A 320 11.57 50.40 -19.55
N LYS A 321 11.31 50.02 -20.81
CA LYS A 321 11.99 50.56 -22.01
C LYS A 321 11.03 51.39 -22.86
#